data_AF-A0A926B5K5-F1
#
_entry.id   AF-A0A926B5K5-F1
#
_cell.length_a   1.000
_cell.length_b   1.000
_cell.length_c   1.000
_cell.angle_alpha   90.00
_cell.angle_beta   90.00
_cell.angle_gamma   90.00
#
_symmetry.space_group_name_H-M   'P 1'
#
loop_
_entity.id
_entity.type
_entity.pdbx_description
1 polymer ?
#
loop_
_entity_poly.entity_id
_entity_poly.type
_entity_poly.pdbx_seq_one_letter_code
_entity_poly.pdbx_strand_id
1 'polypeptide(L)'
;ANTVPAGTAGFWFDLDAHDDGRFNFYTYWHKMRSGRCNDGSVTPGCAGDQGTSYHYGNSFKPADQTPFSRDRWTCIEVKAKANTVGQSNGELALWIDDQMVGEYRPGAPRGRWLRDSFLTWGPYFVDQQAFEGFDFRSSNDVMFKRVTLDAYYERESLAQRERSLGITFPEAQIILYDDTVVATERVGCKIR
;
A
#
# COMPACT_ATOMS: atom_id res chain seq x y z
N ALA A 1 -11.63 -1.63 7.29
CA ALA A 1 -12.28 -0.46 7.95
C ALA A 1 -12.50 0.62 6.90
N ASN A 2 -13.66 1.29 6.90
CA ASN A 2 -14.02 2.33 5.92
C ASN A 2 -13.94 3.73 6.54
N THR A 3 -13.05 3.88 7.53
CA THR A 3 -12.96 5.05 8.40
C THR A 3 -11.51 5.44 8.58
N VAL A 4 -11.29 6.75 8.72
CA VAL A 4 -9.97 7.31 9.03
C VAL A 4 -9.62 6.96 10.48
N PRO A 5 -8.48 6.30 10.75
CA PRO A 5 -8.07 6.08 12.12
C PRO A 5 -7.60 7.40 12.75
N ALA A 6 -7.87 7.59 14.04
CA ALA A 6 -7.31 8.72 14.76
C ALA A 6 -5.78 8.57 14.88
N GLY A 7 -5.04 9.67 14.71
CA GLY A 7 -3.56 9.65 14.77
C GLY A 7 -2.99 9.29 16.14
N THR A 8 -3.82 9.35 17.18
CA THR A 8 -3.52 8.89 18.55
C THR A 8 -3.92 7.45 18.80
N ALA A 9 -4.63 6.80 17.87
CA ALA A 9 -5.13 5.44 18.02
C ALA A 9 -4.31 4.42 17.22
N GLY A 10 -3.97 4.72 15.98
CA GLY A 10 -3.23 3.77 15.15
C GLY A 10 -3.05 4.17 13.70
N PHE A 11 -2.16 3.43 13.05
CA PHE A 11 -1.95 3.38 11.62
C PHE A 11 -1.51 1.96 11.27
N TRP A 12 -1.76 1.54 10.04
CA TRP A 12 -1.33 0.23 9.55
C TRP A 12 -1.21 0.31 8.03
N PHE A 13 -0.51 -0.66 7.47
CA PHE A 13 -0.48 -0.87 6.04
C PHE A 13 -0.35 -2.36 5.77
N ASP A 14 -0.93 -2.77 4.65
CA ASP A 14 -0.77 -4.11 4.11
C ASP A 14 0.13 -4.01 2.86
N LEU A 15 0.76 -5.13 2.50
CA LEU A 15 1.45 -5.29 1.22
C LEU A 15 0.61 -6.27 0.39
N ASP A 16 -0.28 -5.75 -0.45
CA ASP A 16 -1.19 -6.60 -1.20
C ASP A 16 -0.53 -7.10 -2.49
N ALA A 17 -0.70 -8.39 -2.78
CA ALA A 17 -0.35 -8.98 -4.06
C ALA A 17 -1.52 -8.80 -5.06
N HIS A 18 -1.22 -8.33 -6.27
CA HIS A 18 -2.21 -8.15 -7.33
C HIS A 18 -2.11 -9.26 -8.38
N ASP A 19 -3.19 -9.45 -9.15
CA ASP A 19 -3.23 -10.45 -10.22
C ASP A 19 -2.17 -10.23 -11.32
N ASP A 20 -1.71 -8.98 -11.48
CA ASP A 20 -0.63 -8.64 -12.42
C ASP A 20 0.77 -8.97 -11.89
N GLY A 21 0.85 -9.67 -10.75
CA GLY A 21 2.09 -10.10 -10.11
C GLY A 21 2.87 -8.97 -9.46
N ARG A 22 2.25 -7.82 -9.21
CA ARG A 22 2.88 -6.68 -8.53
C ARG A 22 2.31 -6.49 -7.14
N PHE A 23 3.07 -5.82 -6.29
CA PHE A 23 2.64 -5.43 -4.96
C PHE A 23 2.27 -3.95 -4.89
N ASN A 24 1.42 -3.59 -3.93
CA ASN A 24 1.24 -2.21 -3.49
C ASN A 24 1.19 -2.14 -1.97
N PHE A 25 1.54 -0.99 -1.42
CA PHE A 25 1.14 -0.69 -0.05
C PHE A 25 -0.32 -0.24 -0.04
N TYR A 26 -1.08 -0.78 0.91
CA TYR A 26 -2.45 -0.37 1.18
C TYR A 26 -2.55 0.19 2.59
N THR A 27 -2.58 1.52 2.70
CA THR A 27 -2.16 2.23 3.91
C THR A 27 -3.30 3.00 4.57
N TYR A 28 -3.44 2.84 5.89
CA TYR A 28 -4.38 3.55 6.74
C TYR A 28 -3.64 4.39 7.80
N TRP A 29 -4.02 5.66 7.90
CA TRP A 29 -3.34 6.73 8.65
C TRP A 29 -4.29 7.92 8.78
N HIS A 30 -4.07 8.79 9.77
CA HIS A 30 -5.02 9.88 10.09
C HIS A 30 -5.06 11.01 9.04
N LYS A 31 -4.06 11.08 8.17
CA LYS A 31 -3.99 12.03 7.05
C LYS A 31 -4.38 11.43 5.70
N MET A 32 -5.04 10.27 5.67
CA MET A 32 -5.45 9.66 4.40
C MET A 32 -6.32 10.53 3.52
N ARG A 33 -6.12 10.31 2.23
CA ARG A 33 -7.00 10.77 1.17
C ARG A 33 -8.29 9.96 1.14
N SER A 34 -9.34 10.64 0.72
CA SER A 34 -10.67 10.09 0.43
C SER A 34 -10.75 9.67 -1.03
N GLY A 35 -11.64 8.73 -1.31
CA GLY A 35 -12.00 8.40 -2.68
C GLY A 35 -12.94 9.40 -3.39
N ARG A 36 -13.37 10.47 -2.72
CA ARG A 36 -14.39 11.40 -3.23
C ARG A 36 -13.89 12.29 -4.37
N CYS A 37 -12.84 13.06 -4.11
CA CYS A 37 -12.32 14.08 -5.01
C CYS A 37 -11.04 13.61 -5.70
N ASN A 38 -10.74 14.11 -6.90
CA ASN A 38 -9.51 13.76 -7.60
C ASN A 38 -8.24 14.12 -6.80
N ASP A 39 -8.26 15.18 -6.00
CA ASP A 39 -7.15 15.57 -5.12
C ASP A 39 -7.13 14.82 -3.78
N GLY A 40 -8.04 13.85 -3.59
CA GLY A 40 -8.17 13.09 -2.37
C GLY A 40 -8.88 13.83 -1.22
N SER A 41 -9.41 15.04 -1.45
CA SER A 41 -10.20 15.78 -0.47
C SER A 41 -11.65 15.24 -0.35
N VAL A 42 -12.41 15.85 0.56
CA VAL A 42 -13.83 15.50 0.83
C VAL A 42 -14.80 16.64 0.47
N THR A 43 -14.34 17.66 -0.24
CA THR A 43 -15.10 18.89 -0.52
C THR A 43 -16.18 18.62 -1.58
N PRO A 44 -17.47 18.85 -1.29
CA PRO A 44 -18.52 18.71 -2.31
C PRO A 44 -18.32 19.66 -3.51
N GLY A 45 -18.57 19.17 -4.72
CA GLY A 45 -18.40 19.92 -5.98
C GLY A 45 -16.96 20.03 -6.48
N CYS A 46 -16.00 19.38 -5.82
CA CYS A 46 -14.61 19.30 -6.27
C CYS A 46 -14.48 18.59 -7.64
N ALA A 47 -13.31 18.74 -8.27
CA ALA A 47 -13.01 18.00 -9.49
C ALA A 47 -13.08 16.47 -9.24
N GLY A 48 -13.92 15.78 -10.02
CA GLY A 48 -14.11 14.33 -9.92
C GLY A 48 -15.00 13.86 -8.76
N ASP A 49 -15.76 14.77 -8.13
CA ASP A 49 -16.64 14.47 -6.99
C ASP A 49 -17.53 13.24 -7.26
N GLN A 50 -17.37 12.19 -6.45
CA GLN A 50 -18.18 10.98 -6.48
C GLN A 50 -19.51 11.12 -5.70
N GLY A 51 -19.79 12.29 -5.11
CA GLY A 51 -20.98 12.58 -4.31
C GLY A 51 -20.96 11.98 -2.90
N THR A 52 -20.12 10.97 -2.66
CA THR A 52 -19.96 10.29 -1.37
C THR A 52 -18.50 10.29 -0.93
N SER A 53 -18.27 10.54 0.36
CA SER A 53 -16.95 10.40 0.99
C SER A 53 -16.77 9.00 1.52
N TYR A 54 -15.64 8.38 1.18
CA TYR A 54 -15.25 7.07 1.71
C TYR A 54 -13.73 7.03 1.91
N HIS A 55 -13.31 6.32 2.96
CA HIS A 55 -11.92 6.18 3.36
C HIS A 55 -11.56 4.70 3.45
N TYR A 56 -11.17 4.15 2.31
CA TYR A 56 -10.44 2.89 2.26
C TYR A 56 -8.94 3.17 2.25
N GLY A 57 -8.11 2.13 2.38
CA GLY A 57 -6.66 2.27 2.41
C GLY A 57 -6.15 3.05 1.21
N ASN A 58 -5.17 3.91 1.42
CA ASN A 58 -4.54 4.63 0.34
C ASN A 58 -3.56 3.71 -0.38
N SER A 59 -3.62 3.73 -1.71
CA SER A 59 -2.84 2.83 -2.57
C SER A 59 -1.55 3.49 -3.03
N PHE A 60 -0.44 2.78 -2.83
CA PHE A 60 0.90 3.17 -3.28
C PHE A 60 1.52 1.99 -4.03
N LYS A 61 1.45 2.01 -5.36
CA LYS A 61 1.97 0.95 -6.23
C LYS A 61 3.30 1.38 -6.87
N PRO A 62 4.46 0.86 -6.43
CA PRO A 62 5.74 1.17 -7.05
C PRO A 62 5.75 0.87 -8.55
N ALA A 63 6.44 1.71 -9.33
CA ALA A 63 6.48 1.61 -10.79
C ALA A 63 7.36 0.45 -11.29
N ASP A 64 8.55 0.34 -10.70
CA ASP A 64 9.63 -0.50 -11.21
C ASP A 64 9.56 -1.91 -10.62
N GLN A 65 8.42 -2.57 -10.80
CA GLN A 65 8.19 -3.94 -10.37
C GLN A 65 8.18 -4.90 -11.54
N THR A 66 9.12 -5.85 -11.50
CA THR A 66 8.99 -7.09 -12.25
C THR A 66 7.92 -7.95 -11.58
N PRO A 67 6.92 -8.45 -12.32
CA PRO A 67 5.94 -9.36 -11.76
C PRO A 67 6.60 -10.56 -11.07
N PHE A 68 6.19 -10.88 -9.84
CA PHE A 68 6.61 -12.11 -9.20
C PHE A 68 6.10 -13.31 -10.01
N SER A 69 6.86 -14.39 -10.03
CA SER A 69 6.41 -15.63 -10.64
C SER A 69 5.86 -16.55 -9.56
N ARG A 70 4.84 -17.28 -9.96
CA ARG A 70 4.25 -18.34 -9.18
C ARG A 70 5.24 -19.52 -9.15
N ASP A 71 5.18 -20.34 -8.11
CA ASP A 71 5.99 -21.55 -7.95
C ASP A 71 7.51 -21.33 -7.84
N ARG A 72 7.94 -20.11 -7.45
CA ARG A 72 9.32 -19.81 -7.05
C ARG A 72 9.36 -19.00 -5.76
N TRP A 73 10.41 -19.18 -4.98
CA TRP A 73 10.70 -18.28 -3.86
C TRP A 73 10.98 -16.87 -4.39
N THR A 74 10.35 -15.88 -3.78
CA THR A 74 10.62 -14.45 -4.02
C THR A 74 10.96 -13.86 -2.67
N CYS A 75 12.11 -13.19 -2.57
CA CYS A 75 12.46 -12.49 -1.34
C CYS A 75 11.77 -11.12 -1.34
N ILE A 76 11.07 -10.81 -0.25
CA ILE A 76 10.36 -9.55 -0.06
C ILE A 76 10.89 -8.91 1.22
N GLU A 77 11.32 -7.66 1.15
CA GLU A 77 11.70 -6.86 2.31
C GLU A 77 10.94 -5.54 2.30
N VAL A 78 10.35 -5.19 3.45
CA VAL A 78 9.59 -3.96 3.65
C VAL A 78 10.27 -3.13 4.73
N LYS A 79 10.54 -1.85 4.44
CA LYS A 79 10.89 -0.85 5.44
C LYS A 79 9.67 -0.02 5.73
N ALA A 80 9.42 0.21 7.02
CA ALA A 80 8.45 1.19 7.47
C ALA A 80 9.03 2.06 8.58
N LYS A 81 8.81 3.36 8.48
CA LYS A 81 9.29 4.35 9.45
C LYS A 81 8.14 5.23 9.86
N ALA A 82 7.85 5.25 11.16
CA ALA A 82 6.87 6.17 11.73
C ALA A 82 7.41 7.61 11.65
N ASN A 83 6.50 8.57 11.57
CA ASN A 83 6.89 9.96 11.57
C ASN A 83 7.27 10.48 12.97
N THR A 84 8.08 11.53 12.98
CA THR A 84 8.18 12.46 14.09
C THR A 84 6.82 13.15 14.25
N VAL A 85 6.26 13.16 15.46
CA VAL A 85 4.96 13.79 15.74
C VAL A 85 5.00 15.27 15.30
N GLY A 86 4.01 15.67 14.51
CA GLY A 86 3.92 17.01 13.93
C GLY A 86 4.67 17.20 12.60
N GLN A 87 5.32 16.15 12.08
CA GLN A 87 5.99 16.16 10.78
C GLN A 87 5.43 15.06 9.87
N SER A 88 5.51 15.27 8.56
CA SER A 88 5.15 14.29 7.52
C SER A 88 6.37 13.51 7.04
N ASN A 89 7.22 13.00 7.94
CA ASN A 89 8.51 12.37 7.59
C ASN A 89 8.55 10.85 7.77
N GLY A 90 7.39 10.21 7.86
CA GLY A 90 7.25 8.76 7.81
C GLY A 90 7.49 8.24 6.39
N GLU A 91 7.84 6.96 6.28
CA GLU A 91 8.33 6.37 5.03
C GLU A 91 7.88 4.91 4.90
N LEU A 92 7.67 4.47 3.66
CA LEU A 92 7.53 3.07 3.27
C LEU A 92 8.48 2.76 2.12
N ALA A 93 9.14 1.62 2.14
CA ALA A 93 9.93 1.15 1.00
C ALA A 93 9.85 -0.36 0.82
N LEU A 94 9.99 -0.80 -0.42
CA LEU A 94 9.87 -2.19 -0.83
C LEU A 94 11.12 -2.61 -1.61
N TRP A 95 11.67 -3.77 -1.24
CA TRP A 95 12.66 -4.50 -2.02
C TRP A 95 12.10 -5.86 -2.42
N ILE A 96 12.41 -6.27 -3.64
CA ILE A 96 12.10 -7.59 -4.19
C ILE A 96 13.43 -8.16 -4.69
N ASP A 97 13.82 -9.33 -4.21
CA ASP A 97 15.08 -9.99 -4.58
C ASP A 97 16.29 -9.02 -4.46
N ASP A 98 16.39 -8.35 -3.30
CA ASP A 98 17.37 -7.32 -2.94
C ASP A 98 17.35 -6.03 -3.78
N GLN A 99 16.50 -5.93 -4.79
CA GLN A 99 16.35 -4.72 -5.61
C GLN A 99 15.29 -3.81 -5.00
N MET A 100 15.63 -2.54 -4.74
CA MET A 100 14.66 -1.54 -4.31
C MET A 100 13.71 -1.27 -5.49
N VAL A 101 12.43 -1.57 -5.32
CA VAL A 101 11.41 -1.35 -6.36
C VAL A 101 10.59 -0.09 -6.10
N GLY A 102 10.59 0.42 -4.87
CA GLY A 102 9.94 1.69 -4.54
C GLY A 102 10.27 2.18 -3.14
N GLU A 103 10.37 3.51 -3.00
CA GLU A 103 10.47 4.21 -1.73
C GLU A 103 9.56 5.43 -1.75
N TYR A 104 8.66 5.51 -0.78
CA TYR A 104 7.76 6.63 -0.53
C TYR A 104 8.22 7.35 0.74
N ARG A 105 8.80 8.54 0.58
CA ARG A 105 9.34 9.40 1.63
C ARG A 105 9.13 10.88 1.26
N PRO A 106 9.34 11.83 2.17
CA PRO A 106 9.34 13.24 1.79
C PRO A 106 10.25 13.51 0.59
N GLY A 107 9.69 14.11 -0.45
CA GLY A 107 10.41 14.47 -1.66
C GLY A 107 10.48 13.38 -2.74
N ALA A 108 10.05 12.14 -2.47
CA ALA A 108 10.12 11.05 -3.45
C ALA A 108 9.08 9.93 -3.19
N PRO A 109 8.49 9.32 -4.22
CA PRO A 109 8.67 9.61 -5.64
C PRO A 109 7.87 10.88 -6.02
N ARG A 110 8.01 11.30 -7.28
CA ARG A 110 7.11 12.31 -7.86
C ARG A 110 5.89 11.64 -8.47
N GLY A 111 4.75 12.32 -8.42
CA GLY A 111 3.48 11.78 -8.86
C GLY A 111 2.32 12.71 -8.58
N ARG A 112 1.11 12.16 -8.53
CA ARG A 112 -0.08 12.88 -8.13
C ARG A 112 -1.02 12.02 -7.30
N TRP A 113 -1.80 12.68 -6.46
CA TRP A 113 -3.01 12.05 -5.95
C TRP A 113 -4.05 11.98 -7.07
N LEU A 114 -4.62 10.80 -7.24
CA LEU A 114 -5.92 10.63 -7.86
C LEU A 114 -6.77 9.88 -6.84
N ARG A 115 -7.65 10.62 -6.16
CA ARG A 115 -8.47 10.09 -5.07
C ARG A 115 -7.59 9.52 -3.96
N ASP A 116 -7.82 8.28 -3.55
CA ASP A 116 -7.09 7.54 -2.53
C ASP A 116 -5.79 6.89 -3.02
N SER A 117 -5.37 7.12 -4.26
CA SER A 117 -4.16 6.53 -4.83
C SER A 117 -3.11 7.58 -5.15
N PHE A 118 -1.87 7.38 -4.70
CA PHE A 118 -0.73 8.19 -5.13
C PHE A 118 -0.08 7.54 -6.36
N LEU A 119 -0.39 8.10 -7.53
CA LEU A 119 0.02 7.56 -8.82
C LEU A 119 1.41 8.07 -9.19
N THR A 120 2.32 7.14 -9.44
CA THR A 120 3.72 7.40 -9.82
C THR A 120 4.04 6.89 -11.23
N TRP A 121 3.10 6.22 -11.88
CA TRP A 121 3.18 5.68 -13.23
C TRP A 121 1.78 5.29 -13.76
N GLY A 122 1.71 4.83 -15.01
CA GLY A 122 0.48 4.36 -15.64
C GLY A 122 -0.30 5.44 -16.40
N PRO A 123 -1.47 5.11 -16.97
CA PRO A 123 -2.17 5.98 -17.92
C PRO A 123 -2.72 7.27 -17.28
N TYR A 124 -2.89 7.28 -15.96
CA TYR A 124 -3.36 8.43 -15.20
C TYR A 124 -2.23 9.14 -14.45
N PHE A 125 -0.98 8.79 -14.68
CA PHE A 125 0.15 9.49 -14.08
C PHE A 125 0.29 10.90 -14.64
N VAL A 126 0.60 11.83 -13.74
CA VAL A 126 1.10 13.16 -14.07
C VAL A 126 2.19 13.48 -13.05
N ASP A 127 3.34 13.94 -13.52
CA ASP A 127 4.37 14.48 -12.64
C ASP A 127 3.91 15.85 -12.10
N GLN A 128 3.17 15.83 -10.98
CA GLN A 128 2.59 17.03 -10.39
C GLN A 128 3.37 17.49 -9.17
N GLN A 129 3.66 16.58 -8.24
CA GLN A 129 4.28 16.90 -6.96
C GLN A 129 5.20 15.79 -6.49
N ALA A 130 6.18 16.15 -5.66
CA ALA A 130 6.87 15.16 -4.84
C ALA A 130 5.91 14.64 -3.76
N PHE A 131 6.07 13.37 -3.38
CA PHE A 131 5.33 12.80 -2.26
C PHE A 131 5.63 13.58 -0.97
N GLU A 132 4.58 13.88 -0.20
CA GLU A 132 4.67 14.74 0.98
C GLU A 132 5.30 14.02 2.18
N GLY A 133 5.26 12.70 2.17
CA GLY A 133 5.75 11.84 3.23
C GLY A 133 4.66 11.53 4.25
N PHE A 134 4.86 10.47 5.03
CA PHE A 134 3.80 9.99 5.91
C PHE A 134 3.68 10.76 7.21
N ASP A 135 2.47 11.19 7.55
CA ASP A 135 2.07 11.60 8.90
C ASP A 135 1.19 10.47 9.47
N PHE A 136 1.85 9.37 9.82
CA PHE A 136 1.21 8.16 10.34
C PHE A 136 0.52 8.39 11.68
N ARG A 137 1.12 9.20 12.56
CA ARG A 137 0.71 9.34 13.97
C ARG A 137 0.84 10.77 14.48
N SER A 138 -0.02 11.10 15.45
CA SER A 138 -0.01 12.37 16.18
C SER A 138 0.35 12.23 17.66
N SER A 139 0.63 11.01 18.13
CA SER A 139 1.16 10.75 19.48
C SER A 139 2.40 9.86 19.42
N ASN A 140 3.34 10.10 20.33
CA ASN A 140 4.53 9.27 20.47
C ASN A 140 4.22 7.85 20.99
N ASP A 141 3.03 7.64 21.57
CA ASP A 141 2.59 6.35 22.13
C ASP A 141 2.09 5.37 21.07
N VAL A 142 1.85 5.87 19.85
CA VAL A 142 1.46 5.06 18.69
C VAL A 142 2.73 4.62 17.97
N MET A 143 2.98 3.32 17.91
CA MET A 143 4.19 2.71 17.35
C MET A 143 3.81 1.49 16.50
N PHE A 144 4.76 0.96 15.73
CA PHE A 144 4.63 -0.39 15.18
C PHE A 144 4.58 -1.40 16.33
N LYS A 145 3.51 -2.19 16.41
CA LYS A 145 3.27 -3.14 17.52
C LYS A 145 3.06 -4.58 17.07
N ARG A 146 2.73 -4.80 15.80
CA ARG A 146 2.37 -6.12 15.28
C ARG A 146 2.78 -6.23 13.82
N VAL A 147 3.34 -7.39 13.48
CA VAL A 147 3.49 -7.87 12.11
C VAL A 147 2.60 -9.10 11.99
N THR A 148 1.77 -9.13 10.96
CA THR A 148 0.86 -10.25 10.68
C THR A 148 1.15 -10.73 9.27
N LEU A 149 1.31 -12.04 9.10
CA LEU A 149 1.20 -12.67 7.79
C LEU A 149 -0.27 -13.03 7.60
N ASP A 150 -0.98 -12.18 6.86
CA ASP A 150 -2.40 -12.33 6.58
C ASP A 150 -2.60 -12.43 5.07
N ALA A 151 -3.16 -13.55 4.63
CA ALA A 151 -3.48 -13.79 3.24
C ALA A 151 -4.84 -14.47 3.16
N TYR A 152 -5.79 -13.77 2.56
CA TYR A 152 -7.15 -14.23 2.39
C TYR A 152 -7.68 -13.81 1.02
N TYR A 153 -8.73 -14.48 0.57
CA TYR A 153 -9.53 -14.07 -0.56
C TYR A 153 -11.00 -14.16 -0.17
N GLU A 154 -11.81 -13.27 -0.71
CA GLU A 154 -13.25 -13.28 -0.47
C GLU A 154 -13.94 -14.22 -1.46
N ARG A 155 -14.58 -15.28 -0.93
CA ARG A 155 -15.20 -16.34 -1.74
C ARG A 155 -16.28 -15.83 -2.68
N GLU A 156 -17.09 -14.87 -2.23
CA GLU A 156 -18.16 -14.29 -3.06
C GLU A 156 -17.61 -13.46 -4.21
N SER A 157 -16.62 -12.62 -3.93
CA SER A 157 -15.88 -11.85 -4.94
C SER A 157 -15.18 -12.75 -5.96
N LEU A 158 -14.58 -13.86 -5.51
CA LEU A 158 -13.99 -14.86 -6.40
C LEU A 158 -15.05 -15.50 -7.32
N ALA A 159 -16.16 -15.98 -6.75
CA ALA A 159 -17.24 -16.60 -7.52
C ALA A 159 -17.87 -15.61 -8.53
N GLN A 160 -17.96 -14.33 -8.17
CA GLN A 160 -18.39 -13.29 -9.10
C GLN A 160 -17.41 -13.09 -10.26
N ARG A 161 -16.09 -13.11 -10.00
CA ARG A 161 -15.07 -13.05 -11.06
C ARG A 161 -15.11 -14.27 -11.96
N GLU A 162 -15.29 -15.47 -11.42
CA GLU A 162 -15.43 -16.69 -12.24
C GLU A 162 -16.58 -16.57 -13.23
N ARG A 163 -17.74 -16.09 -12.75
CA ARG A 163 -18.91 -15.84 -13.60
C ARG A 163 -18.65 -14.77 -14.66
N SER A 164 -17.99 -13.66 -14.30
CA SER A 164 -17.80 -12.54 -15.22
C SER A 164 -16.73 -12.80 -16.28
N LEU A 165 -15.70 -13.59 -15.94
CA LEU A 165 -14.60 -13.92 -16.83
C LEU A 165 -14.78 -15.26 -17.57
N GLY A 166 -15.73 -16.10 -17.13
CA GLY A 166 -15.91 -17.44 -17.68
C GLY A 166 -14.72 -18.38 -17.40
N ILE A 167 -14.00 -18.14 -16.30
CA ILE A 167 -12.86 -18.95 -15.86
C ILE A 167 -13.15 -19.54 -14.49
N THR A 168 -12.48 -20.63 -14.14
CA THR A 168 -12.53 -21.23 -12.80
C THR A 168 -11.16 -21.10 -12.16
N PHE A 169 -11.12 -20.66 -10.90
CA PHE A 169 -9.88 -20.62 -10.12
C PHE A 169 -9.72 -21.91 -9.32
N PRO A 170 -8.48 -22.30 -8.97
CA PRO A 170 -8.26 -23.43 -8.08
C PRO A 170 -8.98 -23.23 -6.73
N GLU A 171 -9.60 -24.31 -6.23
CA GLU A 171 -10.30 -24.30 -4.93
C GLU A 171 -9.34 -23.99 -3.78
N ALA A 172 -8.09 -24.46 -3.88
CA ALA A 172 -7.02 -24.19 -2.94
C ALA A 172 -5.92 -23.37 -3.62
N GLN A 173 -5.53 -22.28 -2.96
CA GLN A 173 -4.34 -21.49 -3.29
C GLN A 173 -3.42 -21.53 -2.08
N ILE A 174 -2.20 -22.02 -2.27
CA ILE A 174 -1.22 -22.19 -1.20
C ILE A 174 -0.17 -21.09 -1.33
N ILE A 175 0.06 -20.37 -0.23
CA ILE A 175 1.16 -19.41 -0.11
C ILE A 175 2.08 -19.95 0.99
N LEU A 176 3.36 -20.09 0.65
CA LEU A 176 4.39 -20.55 1.59
C LEU A 176 5.22 -19.36 2.03
N TYR A 177 5.44 -19.25 3.35
CA TYR A 177 6.31 -18.26 3.96
C TYR A 177 7.48 -18.99 4.62
N ASP A 178 8.69 -18.46 4.44
CA ASP A 178 9.91 -18.97 5.06
C ASP A 178 10.83 -17.78 5.38
N ASP A 179 11.80 -17.98 6.27
CA ASP A 179 12.80 -16.96 6.65
C ASP A 179 12.19 -15.60 7.07
N THR A 180 11.05 -15.62 7.78
CA THR A 180 10.41 -14.37 8.25
C THR A 180 11.21 -13.75 9.38
N VAL A 181 11.71 -12.53 9.14
CA VAL A 181 12.51 -11.75 10.09
C VAL A 181 11.88 -10.37 10.29
N VAL A 182 11.88 -9.89 11.53
CA VAL A 182 11.54 -8.51 11.87
C VAL A 182 12.78 -7.87 12.50
N ALA A 183 13.25 -6.78 11.92
CA ALA A 183 14.48 -6.09 12.33
C ALA A 183 14.29 -4.56 12.31
N THR A 184 15.20 -3.85 12.98
CA THR A 184 15.23 -2.38 13.00
C THR A 184 16.09 -1.77 11.90
N GLU A 185 16.77 -2.62 11.12
CA GLU A 185 17.61 -2.26 10.00
C GLU A 185 17.43 -3.26 8.87
N ARG A 186 17.90 -2.90 7.67
CA ARG A 186 17.80 -3.74 6.48
C ARG A 186 18.55 -5.06 6.72
N VAL A 187 17.88 -6.17 6.45
CA VAL A 187 18.46 -7.52 6.53
C VAL A 187 19.00 -7.94 5.16
N GLY A 188 18.28 -7.59 4.09
CA GLY A 188 18.53 -8.10 2.75
C GLY A 188 18.09 -9.54 2.55
N CYS A 189 18.15 -9.98 1.30
CA CYS A 189 17.79 -11.34 0.92
C CYS A 189 18.93 -12.30 1.22
N LYS A 190 18.58 -13.46 1.78
CA LYS A 190 19.54 -14.56 1.86
C LYS A 190 19.82 -15.04 0.44
N ILE A 191 21.08 -14.97 0.02
CA ILE A 191 21.55 -15.66 -1.17
C ILE A 191 21.42 -17.16 -0.88
N ARG A 192 20.52 -17.84 -1.59
CA ARG A 192 20.44 -19.31 -1.59
C ARG A 192 21.27 -19.87 -2.75
#